data_AF-A0A495W6Z1-F1
#
_entry.id   AF-A0A495W6Z1-F1
#
_cell.length_a   1.000
_cell.length_b   1.000
_cell.length_c   1.000
_cell.angle_alpha   90.00
_cell.angle_beta   90.00
_cell.angle_gamma   90.00
#
_symmetry.space_group_name_H-M   'P 1'
#
loop_
_entity.id
_entity.type
_entity.pdbx_description
1 polymer ?
#
loop_
_entity_poly.entity_id
_entity_poly.type
_entity_poly.pdbx_seq_one_letter_code
_entity_poly.pdbx_strand_id
1 'polypeptide(L)'
;MSFTAVWPIANPDGTETADELTVDAPEDVDALLGRLAEPGAGPAVVEHGDRPLLDDTEGLLGAPGRAKIPDHDVAAAVHGGYGYLTYADPDHDYSTLDGDPDSPEYRSEYVDYPAGSGVPVGTLALALKDFLATGQRPTCVGWQTA
;
A
#
# COMPACT_ATOMS: atom_id res chain seq x y z
N MET A 1 -10.36 9.87 10.78
CA MET A 1 -10.03 8.76 9.88
C MET A 1 -8.64 9.03 9.39
N SER A 2 -7.73 8.11 9.68
CA SER A 2 -6.34 8.22 9.32
C SER A 2 -5.80 6.84 8.97
N PHE A 3 -4.74 6.82 8.17
CA PHE A 3 -3.92 5.63 8.01
C PHE A 3 -2.46 6.01 8.20
N THR A 4 -1.65 5.04 8.60
CA THR A 4 -0.20 5.18 8.64
C THR A 4 0.40 4.38 7.51
N ALA A 5 1.29 5.02 6.74
CA ALA A 5 2.06 4.40 5.68
C ALA A 5 3.52 4.28 6.12
N VAL A 6 4.11 3.08 5.98
CA VAL A 6 5.51 2.81 6.31
C VAL A 6 6.18 2.16 5.11
N TRP A 7 7.30 2.70 4.64
CA TRP A 7 8.03 2.17 3.48
C TRP A 7 9.54 2.09 3.71
N PRO A 8 10.22 1.13 3.08
CA PRO A 8 11.67 1.09 3.06
C PRO A 8 12.24 2.13 2.09
N ILE A 9 13.45 2.59 2.38
CA ILE A 9 14.25 3.46 1.52
C ILE A 9 15.61 2.80 1.32
N ALA A 10 15.89 2.42 0.08
CA ALA A 10 17.18 1.91 -0.35
C ALA A 10 18.16 3.08 -0.58
N ASN A 11 19.22 3.13 0.22
CA ASN A 11 20.23 4.19 0.14
C ASN A 11 21.33 3.86 -0.90
N PRO A 12 21.99 4.87 -1.49
CA PRO A 12 23.06 4.66 -2.47
C PRO A 12 24.28 3.89 -1.94
N ASP A 13 24.48 3.88 -0.62
CA ASP A 13 25.55 3.14 0.04
C ASP A 13 25.22 1.66 0.29
N GLY A 14 24.03 1.21 -0.15
CA GLY A 14 23.54 -0.15 0.01
C GLY A 14 22.91 -0.43 1.38
N THR A 15 22.76 0.58 2.23
CA THR A 15 22.00 0.45 3.47
C THR A 15 20.51 0.66 3.22
N GLU A 16 19.67 0.06 4.06
CA GLU A 16 18.23 0.26 4.05
C GLU A 16 17.79 0.99 5.30
N THR A 17 16.94 1.98 5.11
CA THR A 17 16.23 2.71 6.17
C THR A 17 14.73 2.58 5.95
N ALA A 18 13.91 3.10 6.85
CA ALA A 18 12.48 3.22 6.66
C ALA A 18 12.04 4.66 6.96
N ASP A 19 10.98 5.09 6.30
CA ASP A 19 10.26 6.33 6.62
C ASP A 19 8.78 6.01 6.82
N GLU A 20 8.09 6.93 7.49
CA GLU A 20 6.68 6.80 7.79
C GLU A 20 5.94 8.13 7.62
N LEU A 21 4.65 8.03 7.32
CA LEU A 21 3.75 9.17 7.28
C LEU A 21 2.35 8.74 7.72
N THR A 22 1.83 9.41 8.74
CA THR A 22 0.40 9.37 9.07
C THR A 22 -0.34 10.36 8.18
N VAL A 23 -1.35 9.87 7.48
CA VAL A 23 -2.24 10.62 6.60
C VAL A 23 -3.54 10.85 7.37
N ASP A 24 -3.77 12.08 7.79
CA ASP A 24 -4.98 12.47 8.54
C ASP A 24 -5.98 13.25 7.67
N ALA A 25 -5.53 13.78 6.53
CA ALA A 25 -6.34 14.52 5.58
C ALA A 25 -6.05 14.11 4.12
N PRO A 26 -7.01 14.29 3.19
CA PRO A 26 -6.81 13.97 1.78
C PRO A 26 -5.59 14.62 1.14
N GLU A 27 -5.23 15.85 1.52
CA GLU A 27 -4.04 16.56 1.06
C GLU A 27 -2.72 15.86 1.44
N ASP A 28 -2.69 15.11 2.54
CA ASP A 28 -1.50 14.38 2.99
C ASP A 28 -1.20 13.18 2.06
N VAL A 29 -2.21 12.67 1.34
CA VAL A 29 -2.02 11.62 0.33
C VAL A 29 -1.10 12.09 -0.79
N ASP A 30 -1.22 13.35 -1.20
CA ASP A 30 -0.38 13.89 -2.28
C ASP A 30 1.09 14.04 -1.78
N ALA A 31 1.28 14.34 -0.49
CA ALA A 31 2.60 14.36 0.14
C ALA A 31 3.20 12.94 0.24
N LEU A 32 2.40 11.94 0.62
CA LEU A 32 2.80 10.53 0.64
C LEU A 32 3.29 10.09 -0.74
N LEU A 33 2.49 10.31 -1.79
CA LEU A 33 2.86 9.89 -3.15
C LEU A 33 4.09 10.61 -3.68
N GLY A 34 4.33 11.86 -3.24
CA GLY A 34 5.57 12.57 -3.50
C GLY A 34 6.78 11.83 -2.94
N ARG A 35 6.71 11.35 -1.70
CA ARG A 35 7.79 10.58 -1.06
C ARG A 35 7.97 9.20 -1.68
N LEU A 36 6.88 8.51 -2.01
CA LEU A 36 6.94 7.19 -2.68
C LEU A 36 7.50 7.28 -4.10
N ALA A 37 7.48 8.46 -4.72
CA ALA A 37 8.10 8.70 -6.02
C ALA A 37 9.60 9.01 -5.94
N GLU A 38 10.17 9.17 -4.73
CA GLU A 38 11.59 9.44 -4.57
C GLU A 38 12.45 8.22 -4.94
N PRO A 39 13.63 8.43 -5.54
CA PRO A 39 14.54 7.33 -5.84
C PRO A 39 14.91 6.53 -4.59
N GLY A 40 14.68 5.22 -4.63
CA GLY A 40 14.98 4.31 -3.53
C GLY A 40 13.80 4.03 -2.59
N ALA A 41 12.70 4.78 -2.68
CA ALA A 41 11.48 4.45 -1.95
C ALA A 41 10.88 3.14 -2.47
N GLY A 42 10.60 2.21 -1.55
CA GLY A 42 9.88 0.98 -1.82
C GLY A 42 8.37 1.13 -1.62
N PRO A 43 7.61 0.01 -1.67
CA PRO A 43 6.19 0.03 -1.37
C PRO A 43 5.94 0.38 0.10
N ALA A 44 4.96 1.25 0.32
CA ALA A 44 4.44 1.52 1.63
C ALA A 44 3.39 0.48 2.02
N VAL A 45 3.58 -0.16 3.16
CA VAL A 45 2.49 -0.86 3.87
C VAL A 45 1.60 0.19 4.51
N VAL A 46 0.29 0.08 4.29
CA VAL A 46 -0.70 1.07 4.69
C VAL A 46 -1.68 0.45 5.68
N GLU A 47 -1.71 0.99 6.90
CA GLU A 47 -2.58 0.52 7.98
C GLU A 47 -3.63 1.58 8.33
N HIS A 48 -4.91 1.25 8.14
CA HIS A 48 -6.01 2.16 8.46
C HIS A 48 -6.35 2.12 9.95
N GLY A 49 -6.24 3.26 10.64
CA GLY A 49 -6.35 3.34 12.11
C GLY A 49 -7.74 3.06 12.68
N ASP A 50 -8.80 3.21 11.87
CA ASP A 50 -10.18 2.92 12.30
C ASP A 50 -10.64 1.48 11.99
N ARG A 51 -9.81 0.66 11.34
CA ARG A 51 -10.17 -0.74 11.04
C ARG A 51 -9.91 -1.66 12.23
N PRO A 52 -10.68 -2.76 12.36
CA PRO A 52 -10.45 -3.76 13.39
C PRO A 52 -9.04 -4.37 13.29
N LEU A 53 -8.50 -4.72 14.45
CA LEU A 53 -7.31 -5.56 14.53
C LEU A 53 -7.71 -6.98 14.91
N LEU A 54 -7.08 -7.96 14.27
CA LEU A 54 -7.23 -9.38 14.56
C LEU A 54 -6.19 -9.82 15.59
N ASP A 55 -6.52 -10.82 16.39
CA ASP A 55 -5.50 -11.48 17.23
C ASP A 55 -4.62 -12.35 16.33
N ASP A 56 -3.30 -12.20 16.48
CA ASP A 56 -2.32 -13.03 15.79
C ASP A 56 -2.31 -14.44 16.38
N THR A 57 -3.28 -15.26 16.00
CA THR A 57 -3.44 -16.63 16.52
C THR A 57 -2.42 -17.62 15.95
N GLU A 58 -1.74 -17.26 14.85
CA GLU A 58 -0.72 -18.08 14.23
C GLU A 58 0.69 -17.77 14.76
N GLY A 59 0.87 -16.60 15.38
CA GLY A 59 2.17 -16.16 15.92
C GLY A 59 3.10 -15.58 14.86
N LEU A 60 2.54 -14.93 13.84
CA LEU A 60 3.29 -14.27 12.77
C LEU A 60 4.21 -13.16 13.31
N LEU A 61 3.78 -12.46 14.35
CA LEU A 61 4.52 -11.36 15.00
C LEU A 61 5.08 -11.74 16.38
N GLY A 62 5.02 -13.02 16.76
CA GLY A 62 5.56 -13.50 18.04
C GLY A 62 4.80 -14.69 18.62
N ALA A 63 4.64 -14.72 19.95
CA ALA A 63 3.88 -15.79 20.56
C ALA A 63 2.38 -15.67 20.19
N PRO A 64 1.72 -16.77 19.76
CA PRO A 64 0.30 -16.76 19.40
C PRO A 64 -0.59 -16.08 20.45
N GLY A 65 -1.50 -15.21 19.97
CA GLY A 65 -2.48 -14.47 20.78
C GLY A 65 -1.89 -13.34 21.63
N ARG A 66 -0.64 -12.94 21.39
CA ARG A 66 0.01 -11.80 22.08
C ARG A 66 0.04 -10.53 21.27
N ALA A 67 0.14 -10.65 19.95
CA ALA A 67 0.15 -9.54 19.03
C ALA A 67 -1.23 -9.35 18.39
N LYS A 68 -1.46 -8.14 17.90
CA LYS A 68 -2.60 -7.82 17.05
C LYS A 68 -2.07 -7.44 15.67
N ILE A 69 -2.78 -7.85 14.63
CA ILE A 69 -2.47 -7.54 13.23
C ILE A 69 -3.64 -6.80 12.58
N PRO A 70 -3.40 -5.95 11.58
CA PRO A 70 -4.46 -5.41 10.75
C PRO A 70 -5.33 -6.53 10.16
N ASP A 71 -6.64 -6.27 10.02
CA ASP A 71 -7.54 -7.19 9.31
C ASP A 71 -7.40 -7.10 7.78
N HIS A 72 -6.58 -6.20 7.28
CA HIS A 72 -6.37 -5.90 5.87
C HIS A 72 -4.87 -5.86 5.55
N ASP A 73 -4.52 -6.15 4.30
CA ASP A 73 -3.19 -5.98 3.74
C ASP A 73 -3.29 -5.02 2.55
N VAL A 74 -2.65 -3.86 2.69
CA VAL A 74 -2.65 -2.81 1.67
C VAL A 74 -1.23 -2.32 1.49
N ALA A 75 -0.74 -2.37 0.25
CA ALA A 75 0.57 -1.83 -0.08
C ALA A 75 0.52 -0.95 -1.32
N ALA A 76 1.03 0.28 -1.20
CA ALA A 76 1.04 1.28 -2.27
C ALA A 76 2.47 1.61 -2.70
N ALA A 77 2.69 1.82 -4.00
CA ALA A 77 4.00 2.21 -4.50
C ALA A 77 3.90 3.19 -5.68
N VAL A 78 4.98 3.92 -5.93
CA VAL A 78 5.15 4.68 -7.18
C VAL A 78 6.43 4.19 -7.87
N HIS A 79 6.30 3.65 -9.08
CA HIS A 79 7.44 3.14 -9.85
C HIS A 79 7.28 3.43 -11.34
N GLY A 80 8.36 3.93 -11.97
CA GLY A 80 8.36 4.21 -13.41
C GLY A 80 7.31 5.25 -13.85
N GLY A 81 6.84 6.11 -12.94
CA GLY A 81 5.77 7.08 -13.21
C GLY A 81 4.35 6.54 -13.03
N TYR A 82 4.19 5.29 -12.61
CA TYR A 82 2.90 4.65 -12.31
C TYR A 82 2.72 4.46 -10.81
N GLY A 83 1.47 4.55 -10.36
CA GLY A 83 1.06 4.15 -9.03
C GLY A 83 0.59 2.70 -9.01
N TYR A 84 0.92 1.96 -7.97
CA TYR A 84 0.51 0.58 -7.76
C TYR A 84 -0.16 0.44 -6.40
N LEU A 85 -1.11 -0.48 -6.30
CA LEU A 85 -1.82 -0.79 -5.07
C LEU A 85 -2.17 -2.28 -5.04
N THR A 86 -1.92 -2.91 -3.91
CA THR A 86 -2.47 -4.22 -3.56
C THR A 86 -3.51 -4.06 -2.45
N TYR A 87 -4.46 -4.98 -2.41
CA TYR A 87 -5.47 -5.01 -1.36
C TYR A 87 -5.89 -6.46 -1.10
N ALA A 88 -5.96 -6.80 0.18
CA ALA A 88 -6.66 -7.98 0.68
C ALA A 88 -7.35 -7.62 2.00
N ASP A 89 -8.50 -8.22 2.26
CA ASP A 89 -9.18 -8.20 3.57
C ASP A 89 -10.05 -9.47 3.71
N PRO A 90 -10.82 -9.69 4.79
CA PRO A 90 -11.54 -10.94 4.97
C PRO A 90 -12.61 -11.21 3.91
N ASP A 91 -13.07 -10.16 3.21
CA ASP A 91 -14.10 -10.23 2.18
C ASP A 91 -13.51 -10.19 0.76
N HIS A 92 -12.20 -9.95 0.62
CA HIS A 92 -11.54 -9.76 -0.65
C HIS A 92 -10.20 -10.51 -0.72
N ASP A 93 -10.10 -11.45 -1.65
CA ASP A 93 -8.83 -12.09 -2.02
C ASP A 93 -7.79 -11.05 -2.47
N TYR A 94 -6.52 -11.39 -2.27
CA TYR A 94 -5.39 -10.58 -2.69
C TYR A 94 -5.50 -10.18 -4.16
N SER A 95 -5.52 -8.88 -4.39
CA SER A 95 -5.78 -8.28 -5.69
C SER A 95 -4.85 -7.11 -5.95
N THR A 96 -4.55 -6.87 -7.22
CA THR A 96 -3.84 -5.67 -7.70
C THR A 96 -4.78 -4.80 -8.53
N LEU A 97 -4.38 -3.57 -8.83
CA LEU A 97 -5.15 -2.72 -9.74
C LEU A 97 -5.23 -3.33 -11.15
N ASP A 98 -6.37 -3.17 -11.79
CA ASP A 98 -6.55 -3.36 -13.24
C ASP A 98 -6.19 -2.06 -13.94
N GLY A 99 -4.93 -1.96 -14.40
CA GLY A 99 -4.28 -0.71 -14.77
C GLY A 99 -4.01 -0.56 -16.27
N ASP A 100 -2.97 0.22 -16.57
CA ASP A 100 -2.51 0.45 -17.93
C ASP A 100 -1.70 -0.76 -18.42
N PRO A 101 -2.06 -1.41 -19.55
CA PRO A 101 -1.34 -2.57 -20.07
C PRO A 101 0.13 -2.31 -20.41
N ASP A 102 0.53 -1.04 -20.61
CA ASP A 102 1.91 -0.65 -20.86
C ASP A 102 2.71 -0.39 -19.57
N SER A 103 2.06 -0.41 -18.40
CA SER A 103 2.76 -0.27 -17.12
C SER A 103 3.71 -1.45 -16.86
N PRO A 104 4.95 -1.18 -16.44
CA PRO A 104 5.92 -2.23 -16.19
C PRO A 104 5.52 -3.06 -14.96
N GLU A 105 6.07 -4.27 -14.89
CA GLU A 105 6.11 -5.01 -13.64
C GLU A 105 6.98 -4.27 -12.62
N TYR A 106 6.57 -4.25 -11.36
CA TYR A 106 7.37 -3.76 -10.25
C TYR A 106 7.46 -4.83 -9.17
N ARG A 107 8.66 -5.37 -8.96
CA ARG A 107 8.94 -6.33 -7.89
C ARG A 107 9.71 -5.66 -6.77
N SER A 108 9.25 -5.87 -5.55
CA SER A 108 9.97 -5.52 -4.32
C SER A 108 10.20 -6.79 -3.49
N GLU A 109 10.89 -6.65 -2.35
CA GLU A 109 11.10 -7.80 -1.46
C GLU A 109 9.77 -8.33 -0.85
N TYR A 110 8.80 -7.43 -0.64
CA TYR A 110 7.57 -7.74 0.11
C TYR A 110 6.34 -7.91 -0.77
N VAL A 111 6.32 -7.24 -1.92
CA VAL A 111 5.15 -7.15 -2.79
C VAL A 111 5.57 -7.18 -4.25
N ASP A 112 4.86 -7.98 -5.04
CA ASP A 112 5.01 -8.06 -6.49
C ASP A 112 3.78 -7.43 -7.17
N TYR A 113 4.03 -6.50 -8.08
CA TYR A 113 3.03 -5.86 -8.90
C TYR A 113 3.20 -6.31 -10.36
N PRO A 114 2.26 -7.07 -10.94
CA PRO A 114 2.39 -7.58 -12.30
C PRO A 114 2.37 -6.46 -13.33
N ALA A 115 2.98 -6.70 -14.49
CA ALA A 115 2.84 -5.79 -15.63
C ALA A 115 1.35 -5.59 -15.97
N GLY A 116 0.96 -4.37 -16.32
CA GLY A 116 -0.44 -4.05 -16.54
C GLY A 116 -1.20 -3.56 -15.30
N SER A 117 -0.60 -3.62 -14.11
CA SER A 117 -1.28 -3.21 -12.86
C SER A 117 -1.02 -1.75 -12.46
N GLY A 118 -0.10 -1.05 -13.12
CA GLY A 118 0.18 0.35 -12.82
C GLY A 118 -0.90 1.28 -13.35
N VAL A 119 -1.34 2.23 -12.53
CA VAL A 119 -2.27 3.30 -12.91
C VAL A 119 -1.57 4.65 -12.92
N PRO A 120 -2.15 5.71 -13.52
CA PRO A 120 -1.65 7.06 -13.31
C PRO A 120 -1.58 7.41 -11.81
N VAL A 121 -0.53 8.10 -11.36
CA VAL A 121 -0.33 8.43 -9.93
C VAL A 121 -1.53 9.20 -9.34
N GLY A 122 -2.18 10.06 -10.14
CA GLY A 122 -3.41 10.73 -9.71
C GLY A 122 -4.59 9.78 -9.44
N THR A 123 -4.66 8.65 -10.15
CA THR A 123 -5.65 7.60 -9.90
C THR A 123 -5.35 6.87 -8.59
N LEU A 124 -4.07 6.57 -8.32
CA LEU A 124 -3.66 6.03 -7.01
C LEU A 124 -4.01 7.00 -5.87
N ALA A 125 -3.82 8.30 -6.09
CA ALA A 125 -4.20 9.32 -5.10
C ALA A 125 -5.70 9.27 -4.79
N LEU A 126 -6.56 9.13 -5.80
CA LEU A 126 -8.00 8.97 -5.60
C LEU A 126 -8.33 7.69 -4.83
N ALA A 127 -7.67 6.57 -5.15
CA ALA A 127 -7.87 5.31 -4.45
C ALA A 127 -7.48 5.39 -2.96
N LEU A 128 -6.32 5.98 -2.65
CA LEU A 128 -5.88 6.17 -1.26
C LEU A 128 -6.77 7.16 -0.49
N LYS A 129 -7.32 8.19 -1.16
CA LYS A 129 -8.31 9.10 -0.56
C LYS A 129 -9.63 8.39 -0.27
N ASP A 130 -10.07 7.49 -1.14
CA ASP A 130 -11.26 6.64 -0.90
C ASP A 130 -11.01 5.67 0.27
N PHE A 131 -9.82 5.05 0.31
CA PHE A 131 -9.40 4.21 1.43
C PHE A 131 -9.35 4.99 2.75
N LEU A 132 -8.75 6.17 2.78
CA LEU A 132 -8.74 7.05 3.96
C LEU A 132 -10.14 7.39 4.47
N ALA A 133 -11.09 7.58 3.55
CA ALA A 133 -12.45 7.99 3.88
C ALA A 133 -13.33 6.83 4.36
N THR A 134 -12.99 5.58 4.01
CA THR A 134 -13.91 4.45 4.20
C THR A 134 -13.28 3.29 4.98
N GLY A 135 -11.96 3.19 4.99
CA GLY A 135 -11.22 1.98 5.33
C GLY A 135 -11.51 0.80 4.40
N GLN A 136 -12.33 0.93 3.35
CA GLN A 136 -12.75 -0.19 2.50
C GLN A 136 -11.93 -0.26 1.22
N ARG A 137 -11.96 -1.42 0.54
CA ARG A 137 -11.35 -1.56 -0.79
C ARG A 137 -11.80 -0.41 -1.70
N PRO A 138 -10.88 0.42 -2.22
CA PRO A 138 -11.22 1.55 -3.07
C PRO A 138 -12.14 1.16 -4.23
N THR A 139 -13.21 1.91 -4.40
CA THR A 139 -14.28 1.64 -5.38
C THR A 139 -14.12 2.45 -6.67
N CYS A 140 -13.26 3.46 -6.66
CA CYS A 140 -12.99 4.33 -7.81
C CYS A 140 -12.01 3.72 -8.84
N VAL A 141 -11.56 2.49 -8.64
CA VAL A 141 -10.58 1.78 -9.48
C VAL A 141 -11.05 0.36 -9.79
N GLY A 142 -10.53 -0.20 -10.89
CA GLY A 142 -10.68 -1.62 -11.21
C GLY A 142 -9.68 -2.48 -10.44
N TRP A 143 -10.07 -3.73 -10.16
CA TRP A 143 -9.24 -4.72 -9.47
C TRP A 143 -9.17 -5.99 -10.30
N GLN A 144 -8.00 -6.62 -10.30
CA GLN A 144 -7.76 -7.94 -10.85
C GLN A 144 -7.12 -8.83 -9.78
N THR A 145 -7.39 -10.13 -9.84
CA THR A 145 -6.69 -11.11 -9.02
C THR A 145 -5.22 -11.13 -9.42
N ALA A 146 -4.31 -11.10 -8.44
CA ALA A 146 -2.87 -11.18 -8.69
C ALA A 146 -2.39 -12.61 -8.98
#